data_AF-A0A7C4ZYX3-F1
#
_entry.id   AF-A0A7C4ZYX3-F1
#
_cell.length_a   1.000
_cell.length_b   1.000
_cell.length_c   1.000
_cell.angle_alpha   90.00
_cell.angle_beta   90.00
_cell.angle_gamma   90.00
#
_symmetry.space_group_name_H-M   'P 1'
#
loop_
_entity.id
_entity.type
_entity.pdbx_description
1 polymer ?
#
loop_
_entity_poly.entity_id
_entity_poly.type
_entity_poly.pdbx_seq_one_letter_code
_entity_poly.pdbx_strand_id
1 'polypeptide(L)'
;MSDDWLNQLRQLREQDKAGRQPAAKELDLSLLQAQRVQQAADLLRQTDALNLLRQVQKALLDGKGVLDVFEQTQRYDRAISLAWQGPISEARKPDPKSTAAYQYILIGVREGRLYVNDKELAAATPETLKQALVEAAKKPGRS
;
A
#
# COMPACT_ATOMS: atom_id res chain seq x y z
N MET A 1 -13.79 -23.46 55.17
CA MET A 1 -12.82 -23.57 54.06
C MET A 1 -13.07 -22.37 53.17
N SER A 2 -12.10 -21.47 53.10
CA SER A 2 -12.26 -20.09 52.62
C SER A 2 -12.39 -19.99 51.10
N ASP A 3 -13.26 -19.08 50.64
CA ASP A 3 -13.57 -18.67 49.26
C ASP A 3 -12.37 -18.06 48.50
N ASP A 4 -11.28 -18.80 48.37
CA ASP A 4 -10.02 -18.29 47.80
C ASP A 4 -10.09 -18.11 46.26
N TRP A 5 -10.99 -18.85 45.61
CA TRP A 5 -11.16 -18.80 44.16
C TRP A 5 -11.78 -17.47 43.68
N LEU A 6 -12.63 -16.82 44.49
CA LEU A 6 -13.21 -15.51 44.16
C LEU A 6 -12.15 -14.40 44.18
N ASN A 7 -11.13 -14.52 45.05
CA ASN A 7 -10.01 -13.58 45.09
C ASN A 7 -9.07 -13.77 43.91
N GLN A 8 -8.84 -15.00 43.45
CA GLN A 8 -8.08 -15.26 42.22
C GLN A 8 -8.75 -14.66 40.98
N LEU A 9 -10.08 -14.75 40.87
CA LEU A 9 -10.82 -14.12 39.76
C LEU A 9 -10.78 -12.59 39.80
N ARG A 10 -10.82 -11.99 41.00
CA ARG A 10 -10.64 -10.54 41.15
C ARG A 10 -9.22 -10.11 40.79
N GLN A 11 -8.20 -10.86 41.17
CA GLN A 11 -6.81 -10.59 40.79
C GLN A 11 -6.60 -10.69 39.28
N LEU A 12 -7.18 -11.71 38.62
CA LEU A 12 -7.16 -11.82 37.16
C LEU A 12 -7.83 -10.64 36.46
N ARG A 13 -9.00 -10.19 36.98
CA ARG A 13 -9.70 -9.02 36.45
C ARG A 13 -8.91 -7.72 36.65
N GLU A 14 -8.28 -7.52 37.81
CA GLU A 14 -7.46 -6.35 38.08
C GLU A 14 -6.14 -6.38 37.29
N GLN A 15 -5.58 -7.56 37.01
CA GLN A 15 -4.44 -7.72 36.09
C GLN A 15 -4.83 -7.44 34.63
N ASP A 16 -6.01 -7.87 34.16
CA ASP A 16 -6.53 -7.49 32.83
C ASP A 16 -6.76 -5.98 32.74
N LYS A 17 -7.29 -5.37 33.81
CA LYS A 17 -7.52 -3.92 33.91
C LYS A 17 -6.22 -3.11 34.02
N ALA A 18 -5.18 -3.65 34.66
CA ALA A 18 -3.85 -3.05 34.72
C ALA A 18 -3.04 -3.25 33.43
N GLY A 19 -3.23 -4.37 32.73
CA GLY A 19 -2.77 -4.61 31.36
C GLY A 19 -3.43 -3.67 30.35
N ARG A 20 -4.60 -3.12 30.69
CA ARG A 20 -5.27 -2.03 29.98
C ARG A 20 -4.66 -0.63 30.23
N GLN A 21 -3.33 -0.51 30.13
CA GLN A 21 -2.65 0.75 29.76
C GLN A 21 -2.37 0.94 28.24
N PRO A 22 -3.18 0.43 27.26
CA PRO A 22 -2.86 0.52 25.85
C PRO A 22 -3.20 1.89 25.27
N ALA A 23 -4.08 2.69 25.90
CA ALA A 23 -4.60 3.92 25.27
C ALA A 23 -3.49 4.91 24.88
N ALA A 24 -2.47 5.12 25.72
CA ALA A 24 -1.37 6.03 25.40
C ALA A 24 -0.44 5.46 24.33
N LYS A 25 -0.14 4.15 24.35
CA LYS A 25 0.71 3.49 23.35
C LYS A 25 0.01 3.32 22.00
N GLU A 26 -1.28 3.01 21.99
CA GLU A 26 -2.11 2.92 20.79
C GLU A 26 -2.28 4.30 20.13
N LEU A 27 -2.49 5.36 20.93
CA LEU A 27 -2.50 6.73 20.39
C LEU A 27 -1.17 7.09 19.75
N ASP A 28 -0.04 6.83 20.42
CA ASP A 28 1.29 7.15 19.89
C ASP A 28 1.61 6.38 18.60
N LEU A 29 1.28 5.08 18.55
CA LEU A 29 1.41 4.26 17.35
C LEU A 29 0.52 4.74 16.19
N SER A 30 -0.73 5.14 16.48
CA SER A 30 -1.66 5.66 15.47
C SER A 30 -1.18 7.00 14.88
N LEU A 31 -0.58 7.87 15.70
CA LEU A 31 -0.03 9.15 15.26
C LEU A 31 1.22 8.96 14.39
N LEU A 32 2.13 8.09 14.80
CA LEU A 32 3.31 7.73 14.00
C LEU A 32 2.90 7.13 12.65
N GLN A 33 1.87 6.31 12.63
CA GLN A 33 1.34 5.71 11.41
C GLN A 33 0.69 6.75 10.48
N ALA A 34 -0.13 7.66 11.02
CA ALA A 34 -0.70 8.76 10.25
C ALA A 34 0.37 9.66 9.63
N GLN A 35 1.46 9.94 10.36
CA GLN A 35 2.60 10.69 9.84
C GLN A 35 3.28 9.98 8.67
N ARG A 36 3.48 8.66 8.75
CA ARG A 36 4.09 7.87 7.65
C ARG A 36 3.22 7.89 6.39
N VAL A 37 1.91 7.70 6.54
CA VAL A 37 0.97 7.76 5.40
C VAL A 37 1.00 9.15 4.75
N GLN A 38 1.08 10.22 5.56
CA GLN A 38 1.18 11.58 5.05
C GLN A 38 2.50 11.83 4.30
N GLN A 39 3.64 11.43 4.88
CA GLN A 39 4.95 11.53 4.22
C GLN A 39 4.99 10.75 2.90
N ALA A 40 4.39 9.56 2.89
CA ALA A 40 4.26 8.75 1.69
C ALA A 40 3.39 9.44 0.61
N ALA A 41 2.29 10.08 1.01
CA ALA A 41 1.45 10.87 0.12
C ALA A 41 2.21 12.05 -0.51
N ASP A 42 3.01 12.74 0.29
CA ASP A 42 3.79 13.89 -0.17
C ASP A 42 4.90 13.45 -1.14
N LEU A 43 5.58 12.33 -0.88
CA LEU A 43 6.58 11.79 -1.80
C LEU A 43 5.98 11.35 -3.14
N LEU A 44 4.82 10.69 -3.12
CA LEU A 44 4.08 10.32 -4.34
C LEU A 44 3.62 11.56 -5.13
N ARG A 45 3.28 12.65 -4.44
CA ARG A 45 2.92 13.92 -5.07
C ARG A 45 4.14 14.63 -5.67
N GLN A 46 5.24 14.71 -4.94
CA GLN A 46 6.50 15.33 -5.41
C GLN A 46 7.06 14.64 -6.65
N THR A 47 6.88 13.33 -6.77
CA THR A 47 7.31 12.54 -7.92
C THR A 47 6.29 12.48 -9.05
N ASP A 48 5.13 13.14 -8.90
CA ASP A 48 4.03 13.15 -9.86
C ASP A 48 3.48 11.75 -10.22
N ALA A 49 3.57 10.81 -9.26
CA ALA A 49 3.37 9.39 -9.50
C ALA A 49 2.00 9.05 -10.11
N LEU A 50 0.93 9.70 -9.63
CA LEU A 50 -0.42 9.47 -10.14
C LEU A 50 -0.58 9.92 -11.60
N ASN A 51 -0.06 11.10 -11.94
CA ASN A 51 -0.19 11.61 -13.31
C ASN A 51 0.69 10.83 -14.27
N LEU A 52 1.88 10.39 -13.84
CA LEU A 52 2.71 9.49 -14.61
C LEU A 52 2.01 8.15 -14.88
N LEU A 53 1.35 7.54 -13.88
CA LEU A 53 0.55 6.33 -14.10
C LEU A 53 -0.64 6.56 -15.03
N ARG A 54 -1.30 7.73 -14.98
CA ARG A 54 -2.35 8.08 -15.96
C ARG A 54 -1.79 8.19 -17.37
N GLN A 55 -0.59 8.75 -17.55
CA GLN A 55 0.08 8.80 -18.85
C GLN A 55 0.42 7.40 -19.35
N VAL A 56 0.94 6.53 -18.48
CA VAL A 56 1.19 5.11 -18.80
C VAL A 56 -0.10 4.41 -19.19
N GLN A 57 -1.18 4.58 -18.42
CA GLN A 57 -2.49 4.00 -18.72
C GLN A 57 -2.98 4.41 -20.11
N LYS A 58 -2.89 5.71 -20.43
CA LYS A 58 -3.33 6.24 -21.72
C LYS A 58 -2.46 5.73 -22.88
N ALA A 59 -1.14 5.77 -22.73
CA ALA A 59 -0.20 5.41 -23.80
C ALA A 59 -0.10 3.89 -24.02
N LEU A 60 -0.13 3.10 -22.95
CA LEU A 60 0.05 1.65 -22.99
C LEU A 60 -1.28 0.93 -23.21
N LEU A 61 -2.33 1.33 -22.49
CA LEU A 61 -3.59 0.57 -22.39
C LEU A 61 -4.75 1.27 -23.09
N ASP A 62 -4.51 2.33 -23.85
CA ASP A 62 -5.55 3.17 -24.47
C ASP A 62 -6.59 3.67 -23.46
N GLY A 63 -6.12 4.00 -22.25
CA GLY A 63 -6.97 4.47 -21.15
C GLY A 63 -7.75 3.36 -20.41
N LYS A 64 -7.55 2.09 -20.76
CA LYS A 64 -8.20 0.94 -20.10
C LYS A 64 -7.48 0.56 -18.80
N GLY A 65 -8.07 -0.36 -18.03
CA GLY A 65 -7.58 -0.74 -16.70
C GLY A 65 -8.15 0.12 -15.58
N VAL A 66 -7.60 -0.01 -14.38
CA VAL A 66 -8.04 0.69 -13.17
C VAL A 66 -6.84 1.30 -12.46
N LEU A 67 -6.98 2.56 -12.07
CA LEU A 67 -6.06 3.23 -11.16
C LEU A 67 -6.67 3.25 -9.77
N ASP A 68 -5.99 2.66 -8.80
CA ASP A 68 -6.41 2.65 -7.40
C ASP A 68 -5.30 3.19 -6.50
N VAL A 69 -5.71 3.88 -5.44
CA VAL A 69 -4.81 4.39 -4.39
C VAL A 69 -5.10 3.65 -3.11
N PHE A 70 -4.06 3.04 -2.54
CA PHE A 70 -4.13 2.34 -1.28
C PHE A 70 -3.41 3.16 -0.22
N GLU A 71 -4.16 3.66 0.75
CA GLU A 71 -3.60 4.43 1.87
C GLU A 71 -2.75 3.57 2.79
N GLN A 72 -2.97 2.25 2.80
CA GLN A 72 -2.09 1.30 3.47
C GLN A 72 -2.22 -0.06 2.81
N THR A 73 -1.10 -0.75 2.67
CA THR A 73 -1.06 -2.16 2.28
C THR A 73 -0.18 -2.95 3.25
N GLN A 74 -0.16 -4.27 3.15
CA GLN A 74 0.74 -5.09 3.97
C GLN A 74 2.22 -4.72 3.79
N ARG A 75 2.61 -4.11 2.66
CA ARG A 75 4.00 -3.83 2.30
C ARG A 75 4.37 -2.35 2.23
N TYR A 76 3.40 -1.45 2.10
CA TYR A 76 3.64 -0.04 1.81
C TYR A 76 2.82 0.86 2.72
N ASP A 77 3.44 1.97 3.12
CA ASP A 77 2.79 3.07 3.85
C ASP A 77 1.77 3.78 2.97
N ARG A 78 1.95 3.79 1.64
CA ARG A 78 0.95 4.19 0.64
C ARG A 78 1.34 3.64 -0.72
N ALA A 79 0.37 3.27 -1.55
CA ALA A 79 0.65 2.83 -2.91
C ALA A 79 -0.40 3.33 -3.93
N ILE A 80 0.01 3.40 -5.19
CA ILE A 80 -0.85 3.64 -6.34
C ILE A 80 -0.63 2.48 -7.31
N SER A 81 -1.71 1.84 -7.75
CA SER A 81 -1.63 0.75 -8.72
C SER A 81 -2.33 1.13 -10.02
N LEU A 82 -1.78 0.67 -11.13
CA LEU A 82 -2.48 0.50 -12.40
C LEU A 82 -2.65 -0.99 -12.64
N ALA A 83 -3.89 -1.49 -12.63
CA ALA A 83 -4.20 -2.91 -12.85
C ALA A 83 -5.08 -3.12 -14.09
N TRP A 84 -4.82 -4.21 -14.82
CA TRP A 84 -5.61 -4.60 -16.00
C TRP A 84 -5.59 -6.12 -16.18
N GLN A 85 -6.46 -6.61 -17.06
CA GLN A 85 -6.53 -8.02 -17.43
C GLN A 85 -6.34 -8.17 -18.94
N GLY A 86 -5.78 -9.32 -19.37
CA GLY A 86 -5.48 -9.59 -20.77
C GLY A 86 -4.16 -8.97 -21.25
N PRO A 87 -3.74 -9.23 -22.50
CA PRO A 87 -2.55 -8.61 -23.10
C PRO A 87 -2.76 -7.10 -23.30
N ILE A 88 -1.66 -6.35 -23.47
CA ILE A 88 -1.70 -4.88 -23.64
C ILE A 88 -2.63 -4.45 -24.79
N SER A 89 -2.60 -5.16 -25.92
CA SER A 89 -3.47 -4.90 -27.08
C SER A 89 -4.96 -5.08 -26.81
N GLU A 90 -5.33 -5.88 -25.79
CA GLU A 90 -6.70 -6.21 -25.43
C GLU A 90 -6.96 -5.94 -23.94
N ALA A 91 -6.27 -4.93 -23.39
CA ALA A 91 -6.34 -4.60 -21.98
C ALA A 91 -7.79 -4.29 -21.58
N ARG A 92 -8.19 -4.73 -20.40
CA ARG A 92 -9.51 -4.44 -19.84
C ARG A 92 -9.44 -4.27 -18.33
N LYS A 93 -10.50 -3.70 -17.75
CA LYS A 93 -10.68 -3.61 -16.30
C LYS A 93 -10.62 -5.03 -15.70
N PRO A 94 -9.89 -5.25 -14.58
CA PRO A 94 -9.90 -6.52 -13.88
C PRO A 94 -11.32 -6.91 -13.46
N ASP A 95 -11.71 -8.15 -13.73
CA ASP A 95 -12.98 -8.71 -13.28
C ASP A 95 -12.73 -9.56 -12.01
N PRO A 96 -13.29 -9.19 -10.84
CA PRO A 96 -13.10 -9.96 -9.61
C PRO A 96 -13.73 -11.36 -9.65
N LYS A 97 -14.62 -11.64 -10.61
CA LYS A 97 -15.22 -12.98 -10.81
C LYS A 97 -14.42 -13.87 -11.75
N SER A 98 -13.44 -13.30 -12.47
CA SER A 98 -12.58 -14.03 -13.39
C SER A 98 -11.44 -14.71 -12.63
N THR A 99 -11.13 -15.95 -12.98
CA THR A 99 -9.95 -16.68 -12.47
C THR A 99 -8.66 -16.33 -13.20
N ALA A 100 -8.75 -15.60 -14.33
CA ALA A 100 -7.56 -15.20 -15.07
C ALA A 100 -6.77 -14.13 -14.32
N ALA A 101 -5.46 -14.33 -14.27
CA ALA A 101 -4.50 -13.41 -13.66
C ALA A 101 -4.65 -11.98 -14.18
N TYR A 102 -4.53 -11.00 -13.28
CA TYR A 102 -4.40 -9.60 -13.65
C TYR A 102 -2.93 -9.19 -13.66
N GLN A 103 -2.64 -8.22 -14.52
CA GLN A 103 -1.34 -7.56 -14.62
C GLN A 103 -1.41 -6.22 -13.91
N TYR A 104 -0.28 -5.77 -13.35
CA TYR A 104 -0.24 -4.50 -12.66
C TYR A 104 1.11 -3.79 -12.73
N ILE A 105 1.07 -2.47 -12.54
CA ILE A 105 2.21 -1.63 -12.16
C ILE A 105 1.85 -0.98 -10.83
N LEU A 106 2.67 -1.19 -9.81
CA LEU A 106 2.48 -0.68 -8.47
C LEU A 106 3.61 0.29 -8.12
N ILE A 107 3.26 1.53 -7.79
CA ILE A 107 4.17 2.50 -7.16
C ILE A 107 3.85 2.52 -5.68
N GLY A 108 4.80 2.15 -4.83
CA GLY A 108 4.63 2.13 -3.39
C GLY A 108 5.67 2.99 -2.68
N VAL A 109 5.31 3.56 -1.54
CA VAL A 109 6.27 4.16 -0.60
C VAL A 109 6.32 3.31 0.66
N ARG A 110 7.53 2.99 1.10
CA ARG A 110 7.79 2.30 2.36
C ARG A 110 8.97 2.97 3.05
N GLU A 111 8.78 3.40 4.29
CA GLU A 111 9.81 4.02 5.13
C GLU A 111 10.50 5.20 4.42
N GLY A 112 9.71 6.03 3.71
CA GLY A 112 10.20 7.19 2.97
C GLY A 112 10.93 6.88 1.66
N ARG A 113 10.93 5.63 1.21
CA ARG A 113 11.57 5.20 -0.04
C ARG A 113 10.54 4.81 -1.09
N LEU A 114 10.80 5.16 -2.35
CA LEU A 114 9.91 4.89 -3.47
C LEU A 114 10.25 3.55 -4.13
N TYR A 115 9.21 2.76 -4.44
CA TYR A 115 9.32 1.45 -5.06
C TYR A 115 8.41 1.37 -6.30
N VAL A 116 8.85 0.63 -7.32
CA VAL A 116 8.01 0.24 -8.46
C VAL A 116 8.06 -1.28 -8.62
N ASN A 117 6.92 -1.95 -8.53
CA ASN A 117 6.82 -3.43 -8.55
C ASN A 117 7.85 -4.09 -7.60
N ASP A 118 7.85 -3.70 -6.33
CA ASP A 118 8.77 -4.14 -5.27
C ASP A 118 10.26 -3.76 -5.45
N LYS A 119 10.64 -3.05 -6.52
CA LYS A 119 12.02 -2.57 -6.72
C LYS A 119 12.19 -1.15 -6.19
N GLU A 120 13.13 -0.95 -5.28
CA GLU A 120 13.49 0.36 -4.74
C GLU A 120 14.12 1.24 -5.83
N LEU A 121 13.72 2.51 -5.88
CA LEU A 121 14.38 3.51 -6.71
C LEU A 121 15.55 4.13 -5.94
N ALA A 122 16.70 4.23 -6.58
CA ALA A 122 17.90 4.85 -5.99
C ALA A 122 17.70 6.32 -5.61
N ALA A 123 16.84 7.04 -6.35
CA ALA A 123 16.41 8.39 -6.05
C ALA A 123 14.92 8.54 -6.31
N ALA A 124 14.22 9.29 -5.45
CA ALA A 124 12.80 9.58 -5.60
C ALA A 124 12.59 10.87 -6.42
N THR A 125 12.87 10.80 -7.72
CA THR A 125 12.63 11.92 -8.64
C THR A 125 11.64 11.53 -9.73
N PRO A 126 10.98 12.51 -10.40
CA PRO A 126 10.11 12.22 -11.53
C PRO A 126 10.82 11.45 -12.66
N GLU A 127 12.09 11.76 -12.93
CA GLU A 127 12.88 11.16 -14.01
C GLU A 127 13.19 9.68 -13.74
N THR A 128 13.63 9.34 -12.52
CA THR A 128 13.88 7.94 -12.15
C THR A 128 12.60 7.13 -12.13
N LEU A 129 11.49 7.74 -11.69
CA LEU A 129 10.18 7.10 -11.73
C LEU A 129 9.71 6.83 -13.17
N LYS A 130 9.87 7.77 -14.10
CA LYS A 130 9.57 7.54 -15.53
C LYS A 130 10.33 6.36 -16.10
N GLN A 131 11.64 6.27 -15.83
CA GLN A 131 12.46 5.15 -16.30
C GLN A 131 12.00 3.82 -15.70
N ALA A 132 11.71 3.80 -14.39
CA ALA A 132 11.21 2.60 -13.72
C ALA A 132 9.84 2.16 -14.25
N LEU A 133 8.96 3.10 -14.62
CA LEU A 133 7.67 2.81 -15.23
C LEU A 133 7.78 2.21 -16.62
N VAL A 134 8.76 2.64 -17.43
CA VAL A 134 9.05 2.01 -18.73
C VAL A 134 9.48 0.56 -18.54
N GLU A 135 10.36 0.29 -17.58
CA GLU A 135 10.78 -1.09 -17.26
C GLU A 135 9.63 -1.93 -16.70
N ALA A 136 8.79 -1.35 -15.85
CA ALA A 136 7.60 -2.01 -15.32
C ALA A 136 6.56 -2.31 -16.41
N ALA A 137 6.43 -1.47 -17.44
CA ALA A 137 5.55 -1.71 -18.58
C ALA A 137 6.04 -2.89 -19.45
N LYS A 138 7.35 -3.11 -19.55
CA LYS A 138 7.93 -4.27 -20.25
C LYS A 138 7.72 -5.58 -19.48
N LYS A 139 7.78 -5.51 -18.14
CA LYS A 139 7.61 -6.65 -17.25
C LYS A 139 6.66 -6.30 -16.09
N PRO A 140 5.35 -6.28 -16.35
CA PRO A 140 4.36 -5.95 -15.33
C PRO A 140 4.32 -7.06 -14.26
N GLY A 141 3.86 -6.67 -13.06
CA GLY A 141 3.51 -7.63 -12.03
C GLY A 141 2.33 -8.50 -12.46
N ARG A 142 2.20 -9.68 -11.84
CA ARG A 142 1.09 -10.61 -12.06
C ARG A 142 0.60 -11.14 -10.72
N SER A 143 -0.70 -11.33 -10.61
CA SER A 143 -1.37 -11.94 -9.46
C SER A 143 -2.34 -13.02 -9.87
#